data_AF-G0NJP7-F1
#
_entry.id   AF-G0NJP7-F1
#
_cell.length_a   1.000
_cell.length_b   1.000
_cell.length_c   1.000
_cell.angle_alpha   90.00
_cell.angle_beta   90.00
_cell.angle_gamma   90.00
#
_symmetry.space_group_name_H-M   'P 1'
#
loop_
_entity.id
_entity.type
_entity.pdbx_description
1 polymer ?
#
loop_
_entity_poly.entity_id
_entity_poly.type
_entity_poly.pdbx_seq_one_letter_code
_entity_poly.pdbx_strand_id
1 'polypeptide(L)'
;MTFRNSVILEPDRNRGLSAKNDAGASSFIDHVKEIADRMVHYQNYFKEFVKYSARAHGSSKSIQKALELVTTIPQRVHDLEFTNNLKQHPGDTGKLGRIIRHDAFQVWEGDEAPKLRYVFLFRNKIMFTEQDASTSPPSYTHYSSIRLDKYNVRQHSTDEDTIVLQPQEPGLPSFRIKPKDLETSEYVRKAWLKDIAEEQEKYGESFIPFYTRTRFSTNPFYP
;
A
#
# COMPACT_ATOMS: atom_id res chain seq x y z
N MET A 1 29.93 80.83 36.67
CA MET A 1 31.03 80.54 35.72
C MET A 1 31.04 79.04 35.50
N THR A 2 30.87 78.43 34.33
CA THR A 2 30.63 78.88 32.96
C THR A 2 30.23 77.63 32.15
N PHE A 3 29.51 77.85 31.04
CA PHE A 3 29.32 76.97 29.88
C PHE A 3 28.41 75.73 29.97
N ARG A 4 27.19 75.96 29.45
CA ARG A 4 26.44 75.03 28.58
C ARG A 4 27.39 74.34 27.59
N ASN A 5 27.29 73.02 27.50
CA ASN A 5 27.66 72.29 26.29
C ASN A 5 26.46 71.45 25.84
N SER A 6 25.95 71.84 24.67
CA SER A 6 24.91 71.17 23.91
C SER A 6 25.45 69.86 23.35
N VAL A 7 24.90 68.73 23.78
CA VAL A 7 25.10 67.45 23.07
C VAL A 7 23.84 67.21 22.24
N ILE A 8 24.02 67.38 20.94
CA ILE A 8 23.08 66.99 19.89
C ILE A 8 23.04 65.45 19.91
N LEU A 9 21.91 64.88 20.29
CA LEU A 9 21.63 63.46 20.06
C LEU A 9 20.96 63.34 18.70
N GLU A 10 21.64 62.66 17.78
CA GLU A 10 21.14 62.31 16.45
C GLU A 10 19.77 61.58 16.55
N PRO A 11 18.83 61.82 15.63
CA PRO A 11 17.64 61.00 15.52
C PRO A 11 18.03 59.62 14.97
N ASP A 12 17.76 58.58 15.75
CA ASP A 12 17.89 57.16 15.38
C ASP A 12 17.29 56.89 13.98
N ARG A 13 18.19 56.73 13.01
CA ARG A 13 17.92 56.08 11.73
C ARG A 13 17.78 54.59 11.98
N ASN A 14 16.59 54.13 12.39
CA ASN A 14 16.06 52.82 12.00
C ASN A 14 14.60 52.61 12.45
N ARG A 15 13.69 53.41 11.90
CA ARG A 15 12.30 52.95 11.67
C ARG A 15 12.09 52.87 10.17
N GLY A 16 11.97 51.65 9.65
CA GLY A 16 11.47 51.47 8.30
C GLY A 16 12.02 50.30 7.48
N LEU A 17 12.41 49.19 8.09
CA LEU A 17 12.63 47.93 7.34
C LEU A 17 12.16 46.71 8.14
N SER A 18 10.94 46.75 8.68
CA SER A 18 10.27 45.54 9.15
C SER A 18 8.79 45.81 9.29
N ALA A 19 8.03 45.53 8.22
CA ALA A 19 6.58 45.24 8.24
C ALA A 19 6.04 45.25 6.81
N LYS A 20 6.59 44.43 5.91
CA LYS A 20 5.91 44.03 4.67
C LYS A 20 6.34 42.62 4.26
N ASN A 21 6.24 41.67 5.18
CA ASN A 21 6.18 40.24 4.85
C ASN A 21 4.96 39.62 5.56
N ASP A 22 3.82 40.30 5.53
CA ASP A 22 2.52 39.71 5.90
C ASP A 22 1.75 39.29 4.65
N ALA A 23 2.44 38.72 3.66
CA ALA A 23 1.82 37.95 2.59
C ALA A 23 1.84 36.48 3.01
N GLY A 24 0.84 36.10 3.83
CA GLY A 24 0.42 34.73 4.10
C GLY A 24 1.55 33.71 4.22
N ALA A 25 2.18 33.65 5.39
CA ALA A 25 3.13 32.58 5.72
C ALA A 25 2.40 31.23 5.83
N SER A 26 2.00 30.65 4.69
CA SER A 26 1.65 29.24 4.63
C SER A 26 2.88 28.48 5.11
N SER A 27 2.72 27.71 6.17
CA SER A 27 3.76 26.83 6.68
C SER A 27 4.22 25.89 5.56
N PHE A 28 5.41 25.31 5.69
CA PHE A 28 5.83 24.18 4.86
C PHE A 28 4.74 23.10 4.80
N ILE A 29 4.08 22.85 5.94
CA ILE A 29 2.95 21.92 6.05
C ILE A 29 1.77 22.35 5.18
N ASP A 30 1.49 23.66 5.10
CA ASP A 30 0.37 24.18 4.32
C ASP A 30 0.65 24.07 2.82
N HIS A 31 1.90 24.27 2.39
CA HIS A 31 2.31 24.02 1.01
C HIS A 31 2.20 22.53 0.64
N VAL A 32 2.56 21.62 1.56
CA VAL A 32 2.41 20.17 1.36
C VAL A 32 0.92 19.79 1.24
N LYS A 33 0.05 20.37 2.08
CA LYS A 33 -1.41 20.18 1.96
C LYS A 33 -1.94 20.68 0.63
N GLU A 34 -1.48 21.86 0.19
CA GLU A 34 -1.89 22.42 -1.10
C GLU A 34 -1.53 21.50 -2.28
N ILE A 35 -0.38 20.80 -2.22
CA ILE A 35 -0.01 19.81 -3.24
C ILE A 35 -1.01 18.64 -3.27
N ALA A 36 -1.42 18.13 -2.11
CA ALA A 36 -2.43 17.08 -2.03
C ALA A 36 -3.78 17.56 -2.59
N ASP A 37 -4.20 18.78 -2.24
CA ASP A 37 -5.44 19.37 -2.75
C ASP A 37 -5.39 19.56 -4.26
N ARG A 38 -4.28 20.07 -4.81
CA ARG A 38 -4.09 20.21 -6.26
C ARG A 38 -4.19 18.86 -6.98
N MET A 39 -3.72 17.78 -6.38
CA MET A 39 -3.86 16.44 -6.93
C MET A 39 -5.33 16.01 -7.06
N VAL A 40 -6.17 16.34 -6.06
CA VAL A 40 -7.62 16.12 -6.11
C VAL A 40 -8.27 16.94 -7.23
N HIS A 41 -7.85 18.18 -7.43
CA HIS A 41 -8.33 19.02 -8.53
C HIS A 41 -8.02 18.40 -9.89
N TYR A 42 -6.79 17.93 -10.12
CA TYR A 42 -6.42 17.24 -11.36
C TYR A 42 -7.25 15.98 -11.59
N GLN A 43 -7.52 15.21 -10.54
CA GLN A 43 -8.40 14.04 -10.64
C GLN A 43 -9.81 14.44 -11.15
N ASN A 44 -10.38 15.51 -10.61
CA ASN A 44 -11.70 16.00 -11.01
C ASN A 44 -11.71 16.53 -12.45
N TYR A 45 -10.67 17.26 -12.86
CA TYR A 45 -10.52 17.71 -14.24
C TYR A 45 -10.44 16.55 -15.22
N PHE A 46 -9.68 15.51 -14.92
CA PHE A 46 -9.61 14.32 -15.77
C PHE A 46 -10.95 13.58 -15.84
N LYS A 47 -11.69 13.45 -14.73
CA LYS A 47 -13.04 12.85 -14.72
C LYS A 47 -14.00 13.61 -15.65
N GLU A 48 -14.04 14.93 -15.53
CA GLU A 48 -14.90 15.77 -16.37
C GLU A 48 -14.48 15.69 -17.83
N PHE A 49 -13.18 15.72 -18.14
CA PHE A 49 -12.70 15.59 -19.50
C PHE A 49 -13.11 14.26 -20.15
N VAL A 50 -12.96 13.14 -19.44
CA VAL A 50 -13.39 11.81 -19.93
C VAL A 50 -14.89 11.82 -20.24
N LYS A 51 -15.71 12.40 -19.35
CA LYS A 51 -17.16 12.51 -19.53
C LYS A 51 -17.55 13.36 -20.74
N TYR A 52 -16.89 14.49 -20.97
CA TYR A 52 -17.13 15.33 -22.15
C TYR A 52 -16.66 14.65 -23.44
N SER A 53 -15.48 14.02 -23.42
CA SER A 53 -14.92 13.31 -24.57
C SER A 53 -15.80 12.14 -25.02
N ALA A 54 -16.36 11.39 -24.08
CA ALA A 54 -17.30 10.30 -24.36
C ALA A 54 -18.59 10.81 -25.06
N ARG A 55 -19.11 11.97 -24.64
CA ARG A 55 -20.28 12.61 -25.28
C ARG A 55 -19.97 13.15 -26.68
N ALA A 56 -18.73 13.58 -26.92
CA ALA A 56 -18.27 14.10 -28.21
C ALA A 56 -17.76 13.00 -29.16
N HIS A 57 -17.92 11.71 -28.82
CA HIS A 57 -17.33 10.56 -29.55
C HIS A 57 -15.80 10.68 -29.76
N GLY A 58 -15.11 11.42 -28.90
CA GLY A 58 -13.66 11.59 -28.93
C GLY A 58 -12.93 10.45 -28.21
N SER A 59 -11.65 10.26 -28.55
CA SER A 59 -10.79 9.28 -27.85
C SER A 59 -10.25 9.86 -26.53
N SER A 60 -10.63 9.26 -25.40
CA SER A 60 -10.18 9.65 -24.05
C SER A 60 -9.04 8.79 -23.49
N LYS A 61 -8.48 7.85 -24.25
CA LYS A 61 -7.58 6.80 -23.74
C LYS A 61 -6.39 7.29 -22.92
N SER A 62 -5.72 8.36 -23.33
CA SER A 62 -4.56 8.92 -22.62
C SER A 62 -4.96 9.56 -21.28
N ILE A 63 -6.08 10.28 -21.25
CA ILE A 63 -6.59 10.91 -20.03
C ILE A 63 -7.20 9.89 -19.09
N GLN A 64 -7.78 8.81 -19.62
CA GLN A 64 -8.20 7.66 -18.83
C GLN A 64 -7.01 7.06 -18.05
N LYS A 65 -5.86 6.87 -18.71
CA LYS A 65 -4.62 6.41 -18.06
C LYS A 65 -4.08 7.41 -17.04
N ALA A 66 -4.13 8.71 -17.35
CA ALA A 66 -3.71 9.75 -16.40
C ALA A 66 -4.60 9.78 -15.15
N LEU A 67 -5.92 9.60 -15.33
CA LEU A 67 -6.89 9.50 -14.23
C LEU A 67 -6.63 8.27 -13.36
N GLU A 68 -6.33 7.12 -13.97
CA GLU A 68 -5.94 5.91 -13.25
C GLU A 68 -4.70 6.15 -12.38
N LEU A 69 -3.66 6.77 -12.96
CA LEU A 69 -2.44 7.10 -12.22
C LEU A 69 -2.71 8.04 -11.05
N VAL A 70 -3.37 9.17 -11.28
CA VAL A 70 -3.68 10.16 -10.21
C VAL A 70 -4.55 9.54 -9.12
N THR A 71 -5.50 8.68 -9.48
CA THR A 71 -6.36 8.00 -8.50
C THR A 71 -5.60 6.96 -7.66
N THR A 72 -4.54 6.34 -8.22
CA THR A 72 -3.74 5.34 -7.48
C THR A 72 -2.69 5.94 -6.54
N ILE A 73 -2.28 7.20 -6.71
CA ILE A 73 -1.23 7.81 -5.88
C ILE A 73 -1.63 7.93 -4.39
N PRO A 74 -2.80 8.48 -4.02
CA PRO A 74 -3.22 8.53 -2.61
C PRO A 74 -3.21 7.16 -1.93
N GLN A 75 -3.69 6.14 -2.64
CA GLN A 75 -3.67 4.76 -2.13
C GLN A 75 -2.24 4.28 -1.88
N ARG A 76 -1.30 4.55 -2.80
CA ARG A 76 0.11 4.18 -2.61
C ARG A 76 0.74 4.89 -1.41
N VAL A 77 0.40 6.17 -1.17
CA VAL A 77 0.91 6.92 -0.02
C VAL A 77 0.37 6.32 1.28
N HIS A 78 -0.92 6.00 1.34
CA HIS A 78 -1.52 5.30 2.47
C HIS A 78 -0.85 3.94 2.71
N ASP A 79 -0.63 3.13 1.66
CA ASP A 79 0.07 1.83 1.76
C ASP A 79 1.53 2.00 2.27
N LEU A 80 2.20 3.10 1.91
CA LEU A 80 3.55 3.41 2.38
C LEU A 80 3.61 3.73 3.88
N GLU A 81 2.54 4.23 4.50
CA GLU A 81 2.53 4.46 5.96
C GLU A 81 2.72 3.14 6.72
N PHE A 82 2.06 2.06 6.30
CA PHE A 82 2.23 0.74 6.91
C PHE A 82 3.63 0.17 6.67
N THR A 83 4.14 0.37 5.46
CA THR A 83 5.45 -0.16 5.05
C THR A 83 6.59 0.58 5.75
N ASN A 84 6.49 1.91 5.92
CA ASN A 84 7.47 2.74 6.64
C ASN A 84 7.53 2.43 8.13
N ASN A 85 6.40 2.03 8.72
CA ASN A 85 6.32 1.64 10.13
C ASN A 85 6.70 0.17 10.39
N LEU A 86 7.17 -0.55 9.36
CA LEU A 86 7.68 -1.92 9.47
C LEU A 86 9.09 -1.92 10.08
N LYS A 87 9.24 -2.55 11.24
CA LYS A 87 10.49 -2.72 11.98
C LYS A 87 11.06 -4.12 11.77
N GLN A 88 12.39 -4.21 11.83
CA GLN A 88 13.14 -5.47 11.86
C GLN A 88 12.91 -6.40 10.66
N HIS A 89 12.51 -5.85 9.50
CA HIS A 89 12.43 -6.65 8.28
C HIS A 89 13.85 -7.04 7.82
N PRO A 90 14.15 -8.33 7.56
CA PRO A 90 15.49 -8.78 7.15
C PRO A 90 15.90 -8.33 5.74
N GLY A 91 15.04 -7.60 5.02
CA GLY A 91 15.28 -7.11 3.66
C GLY A 91 15.06 -5.61 3.51
N ASP A 92 15.26 -5.12 2.29
CA ASP A 92 14.99 -3.73 1.93
C ASP A 92 13.47 -3.51 1.84
N THR A 93 12.93 -2.74 2.79
CA THR A 93 11.53 -2.31 2.83
C THR A 93 11.10 -1.62 1.52
N GLY A 94 12.03 -0.93 0.83
CA GLY A 94 11.80 -0.32 -0.48
C GLY A 94 11.56 -1.32 -1.62
N LYS A 95 11.88 -2.60 -1.43
CA LYS A 95 11.69 -3.68 -2.41
C LYS A 95 10.51 -4.61 -2.09
N LEU A 96 9.74 -4.32 -1.03
CA LEU A 96 8.54 -5.10 -0.71
C LEU A 96 7.44 -4.97 -1.77
N GLY A 97 7.45 -3.85 -2.50
CA GLY A 97 6.43 -3.53 -3.48
C GLY A 97 5.15 -3.01 -2.82
N ARG A 98 4.08 -2.94 -3.61
CA ARG A 98 2.78 -2.46 -3.15
C ARG A 98 2.11 -3.50 -2.26
N ILE A 99 1.52 -3.06 -1.14
CA ILE A 99 0.61 -3.87 -0.33
C ILE A 99 -0.69 -4.07 -1.12
N ILE A 100 -1.10 -5.32 -1.26
CA ILE A 100 -2.34 -5.69 -1.95
C ILE A 100 -3.50 -5.70 -0.95
N ARG A 101 -3.26 -6.26 0.23
CA ARG A 101 -4.23 -6.36 1.32
C ARG A 101 -3.51 -6.48 2.66
N HIS A 102 -4.14 -6.01 3.73
CA HIS A 102 -3.62 -6.18 5.08
C HIS A 102 -4.75 -6.17 6.11
N ASP A 103 -4.72 -7.12 7.04
CA ASP A 103 -5.77 -7.30 8.05
C ASP A 103 -5.18 -7.99 9.30
N ALA A 104 -5.91 -7.93 10.41
CA ALA A 104 -5.55 -8.63 11.64
C ALA A 104 -6.13 -10.06 11.63
N PHE A 105 -5.28 -11.05 11.90
CA PHE A 105 -5.63 -12.46 11.94
C PHE A 105 -5.20 -13.12 13.25
N GLN A 106 -5.97 -14.09 13.70
CA GLN A 106 -5.44 -15.17 14.54
C GLN A 106 -4.65 -16.11 13.66
N VAL A 107 -3.38 -16.34 13.99
CA VAL A 107 -2.45 -17.15 13.19
C VAL A 107 -1.99 -18.34 14.01
N TRP A 108 -2.18 -19.55 13.47
CA TRP A 108 -1.60 -20.79 13.97
C TRP A 108 -0.42 -21.18 13.09
N GLU A 109 0.74 -21.40 13.69
CA GLU A 109 1.93 -21.94 13.03
C GLU A 109 2.08 -23.41 13.45
N GLY A 110 1.78 -24.33 12.54
CA GLY A 110 1.66 -25.76 12.83
C GLY A 110 0.60 -26.04 13.91
N ASP A 111 1.05 -26.69 14.98
CA ASP A 111 0.26 -27.07 16.15
C ASP A 111 0.41 -26.09 17.32
N GLU A 112 1.07 -24.94 17.11
CA GLU A 112 1.16 -23.90 18.14
C GLU A 112 -0.19 -23.22 18.43
N ALA A 113 -0.30 -22.66 19.63
CA ALA A 113 -1.44 -21.83 20.02
C ALA A 113 -1.57 -20.59 19.12
N PRO A 114 -2.81 -20.14 18.83
CA PRO A 114 -3.03 -18.98 17.98
C PRO A 114 -2.46 -17.71 18.60
N LYS A 115 -1.77 -16.92 17.77
CA LYS A 115 -1.28 -15.59 18.13
C LYS A 115 -1.95 -14.55 17.26
N LEU A 116 -2.31 -13.40 17.82
CA LEU A 116 -2.83 -12.29 17.04
C LEU A 116 -1.68 -11.65 16.26
N ARG A 117 -1.78 -11.64 14.94
CA ARG A 117 -0.78 -11.07 14.03
C ARG A 117 -1.45 -10.14 13.03
N TYR A 118 -0.74 -9.11 12.62
CA TYR A 118 -1.14 -8.27 11.51
C TYR A 118 -0.45 -8.79 10.25
N VAL A 119 -1.24 -9.10 9.22
CA VAL A 119 -0.77 -9.85 8.05
C VAL A 119 -0.83 -8.95 6.83
N PHE A 120 0.26 -8.91 6.06
CA PHE A 120 0.36 -8.15 4.83
C PHE A 120 0.49 -9.10 3.63
N LEU A 121 -0.34 -8.90 2.61
CA LEU A 121 -0.26 -9.56 1.33
C LEU A 121 0.49 -8.67 0.34
N PHE A 122 1.56 -9.22 -0.24
CA PHE A 122 2.31 -8.63 -1.35
C PHE A 122 2.26 -9.56 -2.56
N ARG A 123 2.65 -9.05 -3.73
CA ARG A 123 2.62 -9.79 -5.01
C ARG A 123 3.26 -11.19 -4.98
N ASN A 124 4.31 -11.40 -4.20
CA ASN A 124 5.03 -12.67 -4.18
C ASN A 124 5.13 -13.33 -2.79
N LYS A 125 4.57 -12.70 -1.75
CA LYS A 125 4.75 -13.16 -0.37
C LYS A 125 3.60 -12.71 0.52
N ILE A 126 3.38 -13.49 1.58
CA ILE A 126 2.59 -13.07 2.75
C ILE A 126 3.58 -12.80 3.89
N MET A 127 3.40 -11.69 4.58
CA MET A 127 4.23 -11.30 5.71
C MET A 127 3.38 -11.24 6.98
N PHE A 128 3.86 -11.91 8.01
CA PHE A 128 3.30 -11.91 9.36
C PHE A 128 4.07 -10.91 10.21
N THR A 129 3.34 -10.05 10.92
CA THR A 129 3.91 -9.03 11.79
C THR A 129 3.21 -8.96 13.13
N GLU A 130 3.92 -8.43 14.12
CA GLU A 130 3.37 -8.04 15.40
C GLU A 130 3.02 -6.56 15.37
N GLN A 131 1.75 -6.23 15.60
CA GLN A 131 1.31 -4.84 15.65
C GLN A 131 1.47 -4.31 17.08
N ASP A 132 2.26 -3.25 17.22
CA ASP A 132 2.36 -2.46 18.43
C ASP A 132 1.48 -1.21 18.28
N ALA A 133 0.32 -1.24 18.94
CA ALA A 133 -0.65 -0.15 18.96
C ALA A 133 -0.29 0.94 19.98
N SER A 134 0.78 0.79 20.76
CA SER A 134 1.23 1.83 21.70
C SER A 134 1.90 3.02 21.00
N THR A 135 2.34 2.85 19.75
CA THR A 135 2.91 3.92 18.93
C THR A 135 1.82 4.62 18.09
N SER A 136 2.04 5.91 17.77
CA SER A 136 1.17 6.67 16.88
C SER A 136 2.00 7.27 15.74
N PRO A 137 1.87 6.77 14.49
CA PRO A 137 1.05 5.63 14.06
C PRO A 137 1.53 4.26 14.61
N PRO A 138 0.68 3.21 14.60
CA PRO A 138 1.06 1.86 15.04
C PRO A 138 2.28 1.32 14.27
N SER A 139 3.14 0.59 14.96
CA SER A 139 4.33 -0.02 14.36
C SER A 139 4.17 -1.52 14.16
N TYR A 140 4.83 -2.06 13.14
CA TYR A 140 4.69 -3.46 12.74
C TYR A 140 6.05 -4.15 12.80
N THR A 141 6.26 -5.07 13.72
CA THR A 141 7.54 -5.81 13.81
C THR A 141 7.45 -7.07 12.97
N HIS A 142 8.38 -7.27 12.05
CA HIS A 142 8.45 -8.48 11.23
C HIS A 142 8.60 -9.73 12.12
N TYR A 143 7.77 -10.75 11.85
CA TYR A 143 7.86 -12.06 12.51
C TYR A 143 8.30 -13.14 11.53
N SER A 144 7.54 -13.33 10.46
CA SER A 144 7.81 -14.36 9.46
C SER A 144 7.27 -13.92 8.10
N SER A 145 7.83 -14.48 7.03
CA SER A 145 7.33 -14.27 5.66
C SER A 145 7.35 -15.57 4.90
N ILE A 146 6.27 -15.84 4.17
CA ILE A 146 6.15 -17.00 3.30
C ILE A 146 6.02 -16.55 1.84
N ARG A 147 6.61 -17.33 0.93
CA ARG A 147 6.47 -17.04 -0.50
C ARG A 147 5.21 -17.70 -1.05
N LEU A 148 4.46 -16.97 -1.85
CA LEU A 148 3.19 -17.48 -2.40
C LEU A 148 3.39 -18.69 -3.33
N ASP A 149 4.53 -18.79 -4.03
CA ASP A 149 4.85 -19.90 -4.93
C ASP A 149 5.14 -21.22 -4.21
N LYS A 150 5.38 -21.19 -2.89
CA LYS A 150 5.73 -22.37 -2.09
C LYS A 150 4.58 -22.91 -1.25
N TYR A 151 3.42 -22.27 -1.30
CA TYR A 151 2.28 -22.62 -0.46
C TYR A 151 1.02 -22.82 -1.31
N ASN A 152 0.31 -23.91 -1.06
CA ASN A 152 -1.06 -24.09 -1.50
C ASN A 152 -1.99 -23.39 -0.51
N VAL A 153 -2.82 -22.48 -1.01
CA VAL A 153 -3.76 -21.71 -0.19
C VAL A 153 -5.17 -22.20 -0.45
N ARG A 154 -5.88 -22.55 0.61
CA ARG A 154 -7.24 -23.09 0.52
C ARG A 154 -8.09 -22.69 1.72
N GLN A 155 -9.41 -22.80 1.57
CA GLN A 155 -10.33 -22.69 2.70
C GLN A 155 -10.29 -23.97 3.54
N HIS A 156 -10.41 -23.84 4.86
CA HIS A 156 -10.51 -24.99 5.76
C HIS A 156 -11.88 -25.68 5.58
N SER A 157 -11.91 -27.02 5.56
CA SER A 157 -13.11 -27.80 5.25
C SER A 157 -14.22 -27.72 6.31
N THR A 158 -13.83 -27.54 7.58
CA THR A 158 -14.74 -27.62 8.74
C THR A 158 -14.95 -26.28 9.43
N ASP A 159 -14.04 -25.32 9.21
CA ASP A 159 -14.09 -23.99 9.81
C ASP A 159 -14.03 -23.01 8.65
N GLU A 160 -15.20 -22.67 8.13
CA GLU A 160 -15.30 -21.95 6.87
C GLU A 160 -14.54 -20.63 6.89
N ASP A 161 -14.37 -20.01 8.07
CA ASP A 161 -13.66 -18.75 8.28
C ASP A 161 -12.14 -18.84 8.24
N THR A 162 -11.59 -20.05 8.23
CA THR A 162 -10.14 -20.26 8.31
C THR A 162 -9.54 -20.50 6.93
N ILE A 163 -8.47 -19.76 6.64
CA ILE A 163 -7.60 -19.96 5.47
C ILE A 163 -6.43 -20.84 5.89
N VAL A 164 -6.15 -21.88 5.12
CA VAL A 164 -5.05 -22.82 5.32
C VAL A 164 -3.97 -22.56 4.28
N LEU A 165 -2.75 -22.36 4.76
CA LEU A 165 -1.53 -22.15 3.99
C LEU A 165 -0.66 -23.40 4.15
N GLN A 166 -0.77 -24.33 3.21
CA GLN A 166 -0.05 -25.60 3.25
C GLN A 166 1.24 -25.49 2.41
N PRO A 167 2.43 -25.77 2.97
CA PRO A 167 3.66 -25.79 2.18
C PRO A 167 3.63 -26.90 1.14
N GLN A 168 4.14 -26.61 -0.05
CA GLN A 168 4.30 -27.58 -1.14
C GLN A 168 5.56 -28.44 -0.97
N GLU A 169 6.56 -27.93 -0.24
CA GLU A 169 7.84 -28.58 0.00
C GLU A 169 7.96 -29.00 1.48
N PRO A 170 8.47 -30.21 1.77
CA PRO A 170 8.74 -30.62 3.14
C PRO A 170 9.85 -29.75 3.76
N GLY A 171 9.65 -29.33 5.01
CA GLY A 171 10.61 -28.48 5.76
C GLY A 171 10.16 -27.03 5.96
N LEU A 172 9.04 -26.62 5.36
CA LEU A 172 8.39 -25.34 5.65
C LEU A 172 7.23 -25.53 6.66
N PRO A 173 6.96 -24.55 7.55
CA PRO A 173 5.84 -24.63 8.48
C PRO A 173 4.49 -24.45 7.78
N SER A 174 3.45 -25.13 8.23
CA SER A 174 2.07 -24.87 7.79
C SER A 174 1.45 -23.74 8.60
N PHE A 175 0.65 -22.88 7.97
CA PHE A 175 -0.07 -21.83 8.69
C PHE A 175 -1.59 -21.97 8.53
N ARG A 176 -2.33 -21.59 9.57
CA ARG A 176 -3.76 -21.31 9.47
C ARG A 176 -3.99 -19.88 9.91
N ILE A 177 -4.84 -19.15 9.20
CA ILE A 177 -5.20 -17.78 9.55
C ILE A 177 -6.71 -17.63 9.58
N LYS A 178 -7.22 -17.01 10.65
CA LYS A 178 -8.65 -16.70 10.82
C LYS A 178 -8.80 -15.19 11.06
N PRO A 179 -9.64 -14.48 10.30
CA PRO A 179 -9.87 -13.06 10.52
C PRO A 179 -10.22 -12.78 11.99
N LYS A 180 -9.66 -11.71 12.56
CA LYS A 180 -9.89 -11.36 13.98
C LYS A 180 -11.36 -11.03 14.25
N ASP A 181 -12.00 -10.34 13.30
CA ASP A 181 -13.38 -9.87 13.41
C ASP A 181 -14.35 -10.87 12.76
N LEU A 182 -15.30 -11.34 13.56
CA LEU A 182 -16.29 -12.35 13.15
C LEU A 182 -17.34 -11.76 12.20
N GLU A 183 -17.70 -10.49 12.33
CA GLU A 183 -18.75 -9.87 11.51
C GLU A 183 -18.29 -9.69 10.06
N THR A 184 -17.01 -9.36 9.88
CA THR A 184 -16.40 -9.16 8.56
C THR A 184 -15.65 -10.40 8.05
N SER A 185 -15.56 -11.47 8.85
CA SER A 185 -14.73 -12.65 8.59
C SER A 185 -14.96 -13.24 7.19
N GLU A 186 -16.22 -13.45 6.80
CA GLU A 186 -16.55 -14.06 5.51
C GLU A 186 -16.05 -13.20 4.34
N TYR A 187 -16.28 -11.89 4.42
CA TYR A 187 -15.87 -10.94 3.38
C TYR A 187 -14.36 -10.84 3.29
N VAL A 188 -13.69 -10.68 4.44
CA VAL A 188 -12.22 -10.62 4.53
C VAL A 188 -11.64 -11.90 3.95
N ARG A 189 -12.09 -13.07 4.41
CA ARG A 189 -11.62 -14.38 3.92
C ARG A 189 -11.76 -14.51 2.40
N LYS A 190 -12.95 -14.23 1.85
CA LYS A 190 -13.22 -14.33 0.41
C LYS A 190 -12.30 -13.40 -0.39
N ALA A 191 -12.12 -12.18 0.08
CA ALA A 191 -11.25 -11.20 -0.56
C ALA A 191 -9.77 -11.65 -0.53
N TRP A 192 -9.30 -12.17 0.61
CA TRP A 192 -7.94 -12.72 0.75
C TRP A 192 -7.70 -13.92 -0.16
N LEU A 193 -8.61 -14.90 -0.20
CA LEU A 193 -8.48 -16.07 -1.06
C LEU A 193 -8.44 -15.68 -2.55
N LYS A 194 -9.31 -14.74 -2.95
CA LYS A 194 -9.33 -14.23 -4.32
C LYS A 194 -8.02 -13.55 -4.69
N ASP A 195 -7.56 -12.61 -3.88
CA ASP A 195 -6.34 -11.86 -4.21
C ASP A 195 -5.10 -12.76 -4.19
N ILE A 196 -5.01 -13.70 -3.24
CA ILE A 196 -3.92 -14.68 -3.23
C ILE A 196 -3.92 -15.52 -4.51
N ALA A 197 -5.08 -16.01 -4.94
CA ALA A 197 -5.19 -16.79 -6.17
C ALA A 197 -4.78 -15.99 -7.41
N GLU A 198 -5.24 -14.74 -7.52
CA GLU A 198 -4.85 -13.84 -8.61
C GLU A 198 -3.34 -13.57 -8.64
N GLU A 199 -2.70 -13.38 -7.47
CA GLU A 199 -1.27 -13.14 -7.41
C GLU A 199 -0.45 -14.41 -7.67
N GLN A 200 -0.93 -15.59 -7.26
CA GLN A 200 -0.32 -16.87 -7.61
C GLN A 200 -0.38 -17.12 -9.12
N GLU A 201 -1.50 -16.80 -9.78
CA GLU A 201 -1.65 -16.92 -11.23
C GLU A 201 -0.70 -15.97 -11.97
N LYS A 202 -0.69 -14.68 -11.60
CA LYS A 202 0.22 -13.67 -12.19
C LYS A 202 1.69 -14.04 -12.00
N TYR A 203 2.04 -14.65 -10.87
CA TYR A 203 3.39 -15.12 -10.61
C TYR A 203 3.74 -16.37 -11.43
N GLY A 204 2.78 -17.27 -11.63
CA GLY A 204 2.93 -18.46 -12.49
C GLY A 204 3.13 -18.11 -13.97
N GLU A 205 2.37 -17.14 -14.50
CA GLU A 205 2.53 -16.67 -15.89
C GLU A 205 3.89 -15.99 -16.12
N SER A 206 4.43 -15.33 -15.10
CA SER A 206 5.76 -14.70 -15.13
C SER A 206 6.90 -15.74 -15.19
N PHE A 207 6.60 -17.02 -14.96
CA PHE A 207 7.58 -18.10 -14.84
C PHE A 207 7.28 -19.30 -15.75
N ILE A 208 6.51 -19.14 -16.83
CA ILE A 208 6.46 -20.15 -17.89
C ILE A 208 7.74 -20.00 -18.72
N PRO A 209 8.78 -20.86 -18.57
CA PRO A 209 9.81 -20.93 -19.58
C PRO A 209 9.15 -21.27 -20.91
N PHE A 210 9.53 -20.58 -21.97
CA PHE A 210 9.00 -20.67 -23.35
C PHE A 210 8.92 -22.08 -23.99
N TYR A 211 9.19 -23.16 -23.24
CA TYR A 211 9.30 -24.52 -23.75
C TYR A 211 8.04 -25.40 -23.61
N THR A 212 6.95 -24.95 -22.99
CA THR A 212 5.72 -25.76 -22.90
C THR A 212 4.52 -25.10 -23.57
N ARG A 213 4.69 -24.70 -24.83
CA ARG A 213 3.56 -24.58 -25.76
C ARG A 213 3.59 -25.69 -26.79
N THR A 214 3.56 -26.94 -26.34
CA THR A 214 3.23 -28.05 -27.22
C THR A 214 1.71 -28.02 -27.43
N ARG A 215 1.29 -27.41 -28.54
CA ARG A 215 -0.07 -27.54 -29.06
C ARG A 215 -0.32 -29.03 -29.30
N PHE A 216 -1.10 -29.66 -28.44
CA PHE A 216 -1.80 -30.88 -28.84
C PHE A 216 -3.01 -30.51 -29.69
N SER A 217 -3.24 -31.36 -30.70
CA SER A 217 -4.39 -31.45 -31.59
C SER A 217 -4.24 -30.76 -32.95
N THR A 218 -3.90 -31.54 -33.97
CA THR A 218 -4.92 -32.04 -34.91
C THR A 218 -4.37 -33.18 -35.78
N ASN A 219 -5.02 -34.35 -35.67
CA ASN A 219 -5.27 -35.38 -36.70
C ASN A 219 -4.10 -36.20 -37.31
N PRO A 220 -4.35 -37.47 -37.72
CA PRO A 220 -5.31 -37.79 -38.78
C PRO A 220 -6.30 -38.96 -38.53
N PHE A 221 -7.47 -38.75 -39.13
CA PHE A 221 -8.41 -39.72 -39.68
C PHE A 221 -7.78 -41.05 -40.12
N TYR A 222 -8.43 -42.15 -39.74
CA TYR A 222 -8.65 -43.33 -40.58
C TYR A 222 -10.04 -43.91 -40.26
N PRO A 223 -10.76 -44.41 -41.27
CA PRO A 223 -11.18 -45.80 -41.24
C PRO A 223 -10.27 -46.67 -42.11
#